data_AF-A0A965C1D2-F1
#
_entry.id   AF-A0A965C1D2-F1
#
_cell.length_a   1.000
_cell.length_b   1.000
_cell.length_c   1.000
_cell.angle_alpha   90.00
_cell.angle_beta   90.00
_cell.angle_gamma   90.00
#
_symmetry.space_group_name_H-M   'P 1'
#
loop_
_entity.id
_entity.type
_entity.pdbx_description
1 polymer ?
#
loop_
_entity_poly.entity_id
_entity_poly.type
_entity_poly.pdbx_seq_one_letter_code
_entity_poly.pdbx_strand_id
1 'polypeptide(L)'
;MVTALNCQKQSNYNEFMRRFINELNNADQVMDGYFRRAYGGAGRTRLDQYNTNLANDHSQDGTRAGGFFCRDADPLFQQVMALPPGQLGKFSAERNVISGLDAPDCGAAAAPPARSASTGRR
;
A
#
# COMPACT_ATOMS: atom_id res chain seq x y z
N MET A 1 -7.48 -0.77 -8.44
CA MET A 1 -7.91 -0.17 -9.72
C MET A 1 -8.10 -1.22 -10.82
N VAL A 2 -7.14 -2.12 -11.09
CA VAL A 2 -7.22 -3.13 -12.17
C VAL A 2 -8.49 -4.00 -12.09
N THR A 3 -8.84 -4.52 -10.92
CA THR A 3 -10.10 -5.27 -10.71
C THR A 3 -11.36 -4.44 -10.97
N ALA A 4 -11.35 -3.16 -10.60
CA ALA A 4 -12.50 -2.28 -10.80
C ALA A 4 -12.79 -2.06 -12.29
N LEU A 5 -11.74 -1.94 -13.10
CA LEU A 5 -11.82 -1.74 -14.54
C LEU A 5 -12.12 -3.04 -15.28
N ASN A 6 -11.39 -4.12 -14.98
CA ASN A 6 -11.52 -5.38 -15.70
C ASN A 6 -12.76 -6.20 -15.30
N CYS A 7 -13.27 -6.03 -14.08
CA CYS A 7 -14.38 -6.82 -13.54
C CYS A 7 -15.65 -6.00 -13.29
N GLN A 8 -15.69 -4.74 -13.75
CA GLN A 8 -16.80 -3.79 -13.52
C GLN A 8 -17.15 -3.56 -12.02
N LYS A 9 -16.18 -3.71 -11.12
CA LYS A 9 -16.37 -3.57 -9.65
C LYS A 9 -16.10 -2.15 -9.13
N GLN A 10 -16.46 -1.13 -9.90
CA GLN A 10 -16.17 0.28 -9.60
C GLN A 10 -16.77 0.73 -8.26
N SER A 11 -17.98 0.27 -7.93
CA SER A 11 -18.63 0.59 -6.65
C SER A 11 -17.83 0.05 -5.45
N ASN A 12 -17.42 -1.22 -5.50
CA ASN A 12 -16.65 -1.86 -4.42
C ASN A 12 -15.30 -1.16 -4.23
N TYR A 13 -14.66 -0.76 -5.32
CA TYR A 13 -13.42 0.01 -5.26
C TYR A 13 -13.62 1.38 -4.63
N ASN A 14 -14.68 2.10 -4.99
CA ASN A 14 -14.98 3.41 -4.42
C ASN A 14 -15.26 3.32 -2.91
N GLU A 15 -15.98 2.28 -2.48
CA GLU A 15 -16.25 2.04 -1.06
C GLU A 15 -14.99 1.67 -0.30
N PHE A 16 -14.15 0.80 -0.86
CA PHE A 16 -12.82 0.48 -0.35
C PHE A 16 -11.98 1.75 -0.16
N MET A 17 -11.90 2.59 -1.20
CA MET A 17 -11.15 3.85 -1.13
C MET A 17 -11.69 4.73 -0.01
N ARG A 18 -13.01 4.95 0.08
CA ARG A 18 -13.59 5.77 1.15
C ARG A 18 -13.26 5.28 2.55
N ARG A 19 -13.25 3.96 2.75
CA ARG A 19 -12.99 3.35 4.07
C ARG A 19 -11.53 3.38 4.48
N PHE A 20 -10.63 3.11 3.54
CA PHE A 20 -9.22 2.86 3.83
C PHE A 20 -8.27 3.98 3.37
N ILE A 21 -8.77 5.07 2.79
CA ILE A 21 -7.91 6.17 2.28
C ILE A 21 -6.96 6.73 3.34
N ASN A 22 -7.37 6.79 4.61
CA ASN A 22 -6.49 7.26 5.68
C ASN A 22 -5.31 6.31 5.92
N GLU A 23 -5.54 5.00 5.90
CA GLU A 23 -4.48 3.99 6.02
C GLU A 23 -3.56 4.00 4.78
N LEU A 24 -4.14 4.13 3.58
CA LEU A 24 -3.39 4.23 2.33
C LEU A 24 -2.50 5.48 2.30
N ASN A 25 -3.01 6.63 2.75
CA ASN A 25 -2.25 7.87 2.83
C ASN A 25 -1.11 7.77 3.86
N ASN A 26 -1.35 7.15 5.01
CA ASN A 26 -0.31 6.92 6.01
C ASN A 26 0.79 6.01 5.46
N ALA A 27 0.41 4.94 4.74
CA ALA A 27 1.39 4.08 4.08
C ALA A 27 2.20 4.86 3.03
N ASP A 28 1.57 5.67 2.18
CA ASP A 28 2.26 6.50 1.17
C ASP A 28 3.26 7.47 1.82
N GLN A 29 2.92 8.08 2.97
CA GLN A 29 3.84 8.93 3.72
C GLN A 29 5.05 8.17 4.27
N VAL A 30 4.86 6.94 4.76
CA VAL A 30 5.95 6.08 5.21
C VAL A 30 6.88 5.73 4.05
N MET A 31 6.31 5.40 2.89
CA MET A 31 7.07 5.08 1.67
C MET A 31 7.83 6.30 1.16
N ASP A 32 7.20 7.47 1.08
CA ASP A 32 7.85 8.73 0.71
C ASP A 32 9.02 9.06 1.66
N GLY A 33 8.83 8.89 2.97
CA GLY A 33 9.89 9.03 3.96
C GLY A 33 11.03 8.03 3.78
N TYR A 34 10.75 6.78 3.42
CA TYR A 34 11.77 5.77 3.09
C TYR A 34 12.55 6.16 1.84
N PHE A 35 11.86 6.44 0.74
CA PHE A 35 12.50 6.76 -0.54
C PHE A 35 13.31 8.07 -0.49
N ARG A 36 12.86 9.08 0.26
CA ARG A 36 13.64 10.29 0.52
C ARG A 36 14.93 10.00 1.29
N ARG A 37 14.89 9.11 2.29
CA ARG A 37 16.08 8.71 3.05
C ARG A 37 17.05 7.89 2.19
N ALA A 38 16.54 6.97 1.38
CA ALA A 38 17.35 6.07 0.57
C ALA A 38 17.96 6.75 -0.67
N TYR A 39 17.23 7.67 -1.31
CA TYR A 39 17.62 8.23 -2.62
C TYR A 39 17.75 9.77 -2.62
N GLY A 40 17.63 10.43 -1.47
CA GLY A 40 17.79 11.88 -1.34
C GLY A 40 16.84 12.66 -2.25
N GLY A 41 17.38 13.61 -3.02
CA GLY A 41 16.61 14.43 -3.95
C GLY A 41 15.87 13.65 -5.05
N ALA A 42 16.28 12.42 -5.34
CA ALA A 42 15.60 11.55 -6.30
C ALA A 42 14.49 10.68 -5.67
N GLY A 43 14.25 10.79 -4.35
CA GLY A 43 13.32 9.93 -3.61
C GLY A 43 11.92 9.90 -4.20
N ARG A 44 11.35 11.07 -4.54
CA ARG A 44 9.98 11.12 -5.10
C ARG A 44 9.89 10.41 -6.44
N THR A 45 10.83 10.68 -7.35
CA THR A 45 10.90 10.01 -8.66
C THR A 45 11.04 8.50 -8.52
N ARG A 46 11.84 8.03 -7.56
CA ARG A 46 12.01 6.59 -7.29
C ARG A 46 10.76 5.94 -6.72
N LEU A 47 10.01 6.64 -5.86
CA LEU A 47 8.71 6.19 -5.38
C LEU A 47 7.69 6.11 -6.52
N ASP A 48 7.62 7.12 -7.38
CA ASP A 48 6.69 7.12 -8.53
C ASP A 48 7.03 5.97 -9.52
N GLN A 49 8.31 5.72 -9.77
CA GLN A 49 8.77 4.56 -10.55
C GLN A 49 8.40 3.23 -9.89
N TYR A 50 8.58 3.12 -8.57
CA TYR A 50 8.19 1.94 -7.82
C TYR A 50 6.68 1.67 -7.94
N ASN A 51 5.84 2.67 -7.71
CA ASN A 51 4.38 2.55 -7.84
C ASN A 51 3.97 2.16 -9.27
N THR A 52 4.64 2.72 -10.28
CA THR A 52 4.39 2.38 -11.69
C THR A 52 4.72 0.92 -11.99
N ASN A 53 5.89 0.45 -11.56
CA ASN A 53 6.31 -0.94 -11.77
C ASN A 53 5.36 -1.91 -11.05
N LEU A 54 5.01 -1.60 -9.80
CA LEU A 54 4.03 -2.36 -9.04
C LEU A 54 2.68 -2.47 -9.78
N ALA A 55 2.15 -1.34 -10.28
CA ALA A 55 0.91 -1.35 -11.04
C ALA A 55 1.01 -2.19 -12.32
N ASN A 56 2.14 -2.14 -13.02
CA ASN A 56 2.39 -2.94 -14.22
C ASN A 56 2.47 -4.45 -13.92
N ASP A 57 3.11 -4.84 -12.82
CA ASP A 57 3.20 -6.24 -12.39
C ASP A 57 1.81 -6.79 -12.07
N HIS A 58 1.02 -6.06 -11.28
CA HIS A 58 -0.38 -6.44 -10.98
C HIS A 58 -1.28 -6.45 -12.21
N SER A 59 -1.02 -5.59 -13.21
CA SER A 59 -1.73 -5.60 -14.49
C SER A 59 -1.39 -6.85 -15.32
N GLN A 60 -0.11 -7.25 -15.34
CA GLN A 60 0.35 -8.47 -16.01
C GLN A 60 -0.24 -9.71 -15.34
N ASP A 61 -0.26 -9.77 -14.01
CA ASP A 61 -0.85 -10.88 -13.28
C ASP A 61 -2.36 -10.97 -13.51
N GLY A 62 -3.06 -9.83 -13.53
CA GLY A 62 -4.47 -9.79 -13.93
C GLY A 62 -4.71 -10.31 -15.35
N THR A 63 -3.80 -9.98 -16.27
CA THR A 63 -3.84 -10.49 -17.65
C THR A 63 -3.57 -12.00 -17.72
N ARG A 64 -2.58 -12.50 -16.98
CA ARG A 64 -2.23 -13.93 -16.89
C ARG A 64 -3.35 -14.77 -16.27
N ALA A 65 -3.98 -14.24 -15.22
CA ALA A 65 -5.09 -14.90 -14.53
C ALA A 65 -6.38 -14.94 -15.39
N GLY A 66 -6.52 -14.06 -16.38
CA GLY A 66 -7.64 -14.07 -17.32
C GLY A 66 -9.00 -14.02 -16.62
N GLY A 67 -9.94 -14.88 -17.04
CA GLY A 67 -11.28 -14.94 -16.43
C GLY A 67 -11.29 -15.35 -14.94
N PHE A 68 -10.22 -15.99 -14.44
CA PHE A 68 -10.10 -16.36 -13.03
C PHE A 68 -9.79 -15.16 -12.13
N PHE A 69 -9.20 -14.10 -12.69
CA PHE A 69 -8.89 -12.87 -11.96
C PHE A 69 -10.14 -12.28 -11.28
N CYS A 70 -11.25 -12.18 -12.02
CA CYS A 70 -12.48 -11.61 -11.49
C CYS A 70 -13.19 -12.54 -10.51
N ARG A 71 -13.13 -13.86 -10.74
CA ARG A 71 -13.66 -14.87 -9.81
C ARG A 71 -12.96 -14.80 -8.47
N ASP A 72 -11.63 -14.68 -8.48
CA ASP A 72 -10.81 -14.75 -7.27
C ASP A 72 -10.71 -13.41 -6.54
N ALA A 73 -10.93 -12.29 -7.25
CA ALA A 73 -10.92 -10.96 -6.64
C ALA A 73 -12.17 -10.63 -5.82
N ASP A 74 -13.33 -11.18 -6.15
CA ASP A 74 -14.58 -10.97 -5.40
C ASP A 74 -14.50 -11.39 -3.92
N PRO A 75 -14.08 -12.63 -3.58
CA PRO A 75 -13.95 -13.02 -2.17
C PRO A 75 -12.86 -12.21 -1.44
N LEU A 76 -11.82 -11.75 -2.15
CA LEU A 76 -10.81 -10.88 -1.57
C LEU A 76 -11.39 -9.51 -1.19
N PHE A 77 -12.19 -8.90 -2.07
CA PHE A 77 -12.88 -7.65 -1.77
C PHE A 77 -13.83 -7.80 -0.58
N GLN A 78 -14.57 -8.90 -0.50
CA GLN A 78 -15.45 -9.16 0.65
C GLN A 78 -14.67 -9.28 1.96
N GLN A 79 -13.54 -9.99 1.96
CA GLN A 79 -12.67 -10.12 3.13
C GLN A 79 -12.11 -8.76 3.57
N VAL A 80 -11.61 -7.95 2.63
CA VAL A 80 -11.08 -6.61 2.92
C VAL A 80 -12.17 -5.69 3.45
N MET A 81 -13.37 -5.72 2.88
CA MET A 81 -14.49 -4.89 3.33
C MET A 81 -15.05 -5.30 4.69
N ALA A 82 -14.79 -6.51 5.15
CA ALA A 82 -15.10 -6.96 6.51
C ALA A 82 -14.08 -6.47 7.55
N LEU A 83 -12.91 -5.96 7.14
CA LEU A 83 -11.86 -5.56 8.07
C LEU A 83 -12.22 -4.30 8.86
N PRO A 84 -12.01 -4.28 10.18
CA PRO A 84 -11.98 -3.04 10.94
C PRO A 84 -10.94 -2.06 10.39
N PRO A 85 -11.17 -0.73 10.48
CA PRO A 85 -10.14 0.27 10.21
C PRO A 85 -8.88 -0.02 11.04
N GLY A 86 -7.71 0.17 10.44
CA GLY A 86 -6.39 -0.10 11.01
C GLY A 86 -5.84 -1.51 10.76
N GLN A 87 -6.61 -2.40 10.14
CA GLN A 87 -6.19 -3.78 9.87
C GLN A 87 -5.73 -4.02 8.43
N LEU A 88 -5.81 -3.02 7.55
CA LEU A 88 -5.50 -3.21 6.13
C LEU A 88 -4.04 -3.59 5.91
N GLY A 89 -3.10 -2.98 6.64
CA GLY A 89 -1.67 -3.28 6.54
C GLY A 89 -1.37 -4.75 6.90
N LYS A 90 -1.86 -5.21 8.05
CA LYS A 90 -1.70 -6.60 8.50
C LYS A 90 -2.31 -7.59 7.52
N PHE A 91 -3.53 -7.34 7.06
CA PHE A 91 -4.19 -8.19 6.08
C PHE A 91 -3.39 -8.30 4.77
N SER A 92 -2.81 -7.18 4.31
CA SER A 92 -2.00 -7.14 3.08
C SER A 92 -0.71 -7.96 3.22
N ALA A 93 -0.05 -7.90 4.39
CA ALA A 93 1.14 -8.69 4.69
C ALA A 93 0.80 -10.20 4.75
N GLU A 94 -0.30 -10.58 5.41
CA GLU A 94 -0.74 -11.99 5.49
C GLU A 94 -1.12 -12.60 4.14
N ARG A 95 -1.58 -11.77 3.20
CA ARG A 95 -1.93 -12.20 1.84
C ARG A 95 -0.74 -12.24 0.88
N ASN A 96 0.46 -11.89 1.37
CA ASN A 96 1.69 -11.82 0.58
C ASN A 96 1.47 -11.08 -0.75
N VAL A 97 0.77 -9.93 -0.67
CA VAL A 97 0.50 -9.11 -1.85
C VAL A 97 1.86 -8.68 -2.39
N ILE A 98 2.17 -9.11 -3.61
CA ILE A 98 3.48 -8.87 -4.26
C ILE A 98 3.80 -7.38 -4.15
N SER A 99 4.79 -7.06 -3.31
CA SER A 99 5.43 -5.76 -3.22
C SER A 99 6.87 -5.95 -3.66
N GLY A 100 7.29 -5.27 -4.73
CA GLY A 100 8.69 -5.32 -5.20
C GLY A 100 9.71 -4.76 -4.20
N LEU A 101 9.24 -4.30 -3.04
CA LEU A 101 10.04 -3.94 -1.87
C LEU A 101 9.97 -5.08 -0.86
N ASP A 102 11.11 -5.71 -0.63
CA ASP A 102 11.34 -6.62 0.49
C ASP A 102 11.70 -5.76 1.71
N ALA A 103 10.67 -5.22 2.36
CA ALA A 103 10.81 -4.40 3.56
C ALA A 103 10.23 -5.15 4.77
N PRO A 104 10.96 -5.25 5.89
CA PRO A 104 10.41 -5.86 7.10
C PRO A 104 9.18 -5.09 7.56
N ASP A 105 8.16 -5.81 8.03
CA ASP A 105 6.95 -5.24 8.60
C ASP A 105 7.35 -4.26 9.71
N CYS A 106 7.17 -2.97 9.43
CA CYS A 106 7.34 -1.93 10.42
C CYS A 106 6.07 -1.95 11.26
N GLY A 107 6.02 -2.87 12.22
CA GLY A 107 4.90 -3.05 13.13
C GLY A 107 4.33 -1.69 13.54
N ALA A 108 3.02 -1.52 13.36
CA ALA A 108 2.33 -0.26 13.52
C ALA A 108 2.82 0.49 14.78
N ALA A 109 3.38 1.68 14.54
CA ALA A 109 3.97 2.62 15.50
C ALA A 109 5.38 2.28 16.04
N ALA A 110 6.41 2.51 15.21
CA ALA A 110 7.59 3.17 15.75
C ALA A 110 7.26 4.68 15.87
N ALA A 111 6.85 5.09 17.06
CA ALA A 111 6.75 6.51 17.41
C ALA A 111 8.05 7.23 17.02
N PRO A 112 8.00 8.48 16.52
CA PRO A 112 9.22 9.21 16.19
C PRO A 112 10.11 9.29 17.44
N PRO A 113 11.43 9.05 17.32
CA PRO A 113 12.32 9.20 18.46
C PRO A 113 12.16 10.62 18.98
N ALA A 114 11.84 10.75 20.28
CA ALA A 114 11.80 12.04 20.94
C ALA A 114 13.13 12.74 20.68
N ARG A 115 13.09 13.86 19.96
CA ARG A 115 14.27 14.71 19.78
C ARG A 115 14.71 15.11 21.17
N SER A 116 15.80 14.52 21.65
CA SER A 116 16.44 14.96 22.88
C SER A 116 16.86 16.40 22.64
N ALA A 117 16.16 17.34 23.29
CA ALA A 117 16.53 18.74 23.28
C ALA A 117 17.93 18.84 23.89
N SER A 118 18.93 19.11 23.05
CA SER A 118 20.26 19.48 23.50
C SER A 118 20.13 20.81 24.25
N THR A 119 20.04 20.71 25.58
CA THR A 119 20.04 21.87 26.46
C THR A 119 21.49 22.33 26.57
N GLY A 120 21.97 22.99 25.52
CA GLY A 120 23.16 23.82 25.60
C GLY A 120 22.80 25.08 26.38
N ARG A 121 23.33 25.23 27.60
CA ARG A 121 23.39 26.53 28.27
C ARG A 121 24.54 26.62 29.27
N ARG A 122 25.55 27.39 28.83
CA ARG A 122 26.48 28.27 29.57
C ARG A 122 27.35 27.68 30.67
#